data_AF-A0AA39FBX0-F1
#
_entry.id   AF-A0AA39FBX0-F1
#
_cell.length_a   1.000
_cell.length_b   1.000
_cell.length_c   1.000
_cell.angle_alpha   90.00
_cell.angle_beta   90.00
_cell.angle_gamma   90.00
#
_symmetry.space_group_name_H-M   'P 1'
#
loop_
_entity.id
_entity.type
_entity.pdbx_description
1 polymer ?
#
loop_
_entity_poly.entity_id
_entity_poly.type
_entity_poly.pdbx_seq_one_letter_code
_entity_poly.pdbx_strand_id
1 'polypeptide(L)'
;MQRNPGTSLKKSKTQKKRHIIPLREMFEAYIIWDPVSEVMDIDALSFSQLNRWLVSAQIIDMSRVTTTDAFLCFFQFRKRAIEFDEFLLFLEDLAETKNLSVKAMKYQLQTCGKPPPPPDLDSDE
;
A
#
# COMPACT_ATOMS: atom_id res chain seq x y z
N MET A 1 50.11 -23.06 14.27
CA MET A 1 50.03 -21.69 13.67
C MET A 1 48.84 -21.64 12.73
N GLN A 2 47.71 -21.16 13.25
CA GLN A 2 46.94 -20.01 12.76
C GLN A 2 46.19 -20.23 11.43
N ARG A 3 44.93 -20.64 11.53
CA ARG A 3 43.85 -20.15 10.66
C ARG A 3 42.72 -19.66 11.55
N ASN A 4 42.58 -18.35 11.61
CA ASN A 4 41.52 -17.60 12.26
C ASN A 4 40.76 -16.85 11.13
N PRO A 5 39.61 -16.21 11.40
CA PRO A 5 38.29 -16.80 11.12
C PRO A 5 37.39 -15.90 10.24
N GLY A 6 36.23 -16.42 9.86
CA GLY A 6 34.99 -15.66 9.63
C GLY A 6 35.06 -14.44 8.71
N THR A 7 34.90 -14.65 7.40
CA THR A 7 34.49 -13.56 6.50
C THR A 7 32.97 -13.34 6.56
N SER A 8 32.64 -12.30 7.31
CA SER A 8 31.37 -11.60 7.40
C SER A 8 30.75 -11.29 6.03
N LEU A 9 29.58 -11.88 5.72
CA LEU A 9 28.69 -11.35 4.69
C LEU A 9 27.78 -10.27 5.32
N LYS A 10 28.31 -9.04 5.42
CA LYS A 10 27.46 -7.85 5.60
C LYS A 10 26.76 -7.59 4.25
N LYS A 11 25.50 -8.00 4.12
CA LYS A 11 24.66 -7.53 3.01
C LYS A 11 24.39 -6.04 3.22
N SER A 12 24.94 -5.26 2.29
CA SER A 12 24.83 -3.83 2.13
C SER A 12 23.37 -3.37 2.10
N LYS A 13 23.01 -2.50 3.05
CA LYS A 13 21.79 -1.69 2.97
C LYS A 13 22.02 -0.60 1.92
N THR A 14 21.63 -0.86 0.68
CA THR A 14 21.57 0.18 -0.34
C THR A 14 20.50 1.19 0.08
N GLN A 15 20.92 2.37 0.54
CA GLN A 15 20.04 3.52 0.75
C GLN A 15 19.52 3.98 -0.62
N LYS A 16 18.44 3.36 -1.10
CA LYS A 16 17.61 3.90 -2.18
C LYS A 16 17.05 5.23 -1.67
N LYS A 17 17.32 6.35 -2.34
CA LYS A 17 16.57 7.60 -2.11
C LYS A 17 15.09 7.22 -2.18
N ARG A 18 14.35 7.37 -1.08
CA ARG A 18 12.93 7.04 -1.06
C ARG A 18 12.23 8.03 -1.99
N HIS A 19 11.87 7.57 -3.17
CA HIS A 19 10.98 8.34 -4.04
C HIS A 19 9.62 8.37 -3.37
N ILE A 20 9.17 9.57 -3.01
CA ILE A 20 7.85 9.80 -2.40
C ILE A 20 6.90 10.02 -3.57
N ILE A 21 6.02 9.07 -3.79
CA ILE A 21 5.00 9.12 -4.84
C ILE A 21 3.74 9.71 -4.20
N PRO A 22 3.08 10.70 -4.81
CA PRO A 22 1.83 11.25 -4.28
C PRO A 22 0.78 10.15 -4.03
N LEU A 23 0.02 10.26 -2.95
CA LEU A 23 -1.00 9.25 -2.61
C LEU A 23 -2.02 9.05 -3.72
N ARG A 24 -2.41 10.12 -4.42
CA ARG A 24 -3.34 10.05 -5.55
C ARG A 24 -2.78 9.18 -6.68
N GLU A 25 -1.52 9.39 -7.05
CA GLU A 25 -0.87 8.61 -8.10
C GLU A 25 -0.70 7.14 -7.69
N MET A 26 -0.39 6.88 -6.41
CA MET A 26 -0.37 5.52 -5.88
C MET A 26 -1.74 4.87 -5.93
N PHE A 27 -2.79 5.60 -5.54
CA PHE A 27 -4.17 5.14 -5.53
C PHE A 27 -4.63 4.72 -6.93
N GLU A 28 -4.42 5.59 -7.93
CA GLU A 28 -4.71 5.29 -9.35
C GLU A 28 -3.93 4.05 -9.84
N ALA A 29 -2.66 3.91 -9.44
CA ALA A 29 -1.88 2.74 -9.81
C ALA A 29 -2.45 1.42 -9.26
N TYR A 30 -3.03 1.43 -8.06
CA TYR A 30 -3.67 0.25 -7.49
C TYR A 30 -5.08 0.00 -8.06
N ILE A 31 -5.78 1.04 -8.50
CA ILE A 31 -7.05 0.91 -9.25
C ILE A 31 -6.79 0.23 -10.58
N ILE A 32 -5.74 0.62 -11.30
CA ILE A 32 -5.39 0.02 -12.60
C ILE A 32 -5.22 -1.52 -12.51
N TRP A 33 -4.79 -2.05 -11.35
CA TRP A 33 -4.70 -3.50 -11.12
C TRP A 33 -6.04 -4.17 -10.77
N ASP A 34 -7.10 -3.40 -10.62
CA ASP A 34 -8.41 -3.87 -10.22
C ASP A 34 -9.26 -4.22 -11.44
N PRO A 35 -9.59 -5.50 -11.66
CA PRO A 35 -10.53 -5.86 -12.73
C PRO A 35 -11.91 -5.26 -12.51
N VAL A 36 -12.26 -4.88 -11.26
CA VAL A 36 -13.55 -4.25 -10.96
C VAL A 36 -13.62 -2.84 -11.54
N SER A 37 -12.56 -2.05 -11.44
CA SER A 37 -12.56 -0.69 -12.00
C SER A 37 -12.60 -0.71 -13.52
N GLU A 38 -11.88 -1.63 -14.16
CA GLU A 38 -11.92 -1.82 -15.62
C GLU A 38 -13.33 -2.20 -16.11
N VAL A 39 -13.97 -3.18 -15.44
CA VAL A 39 -15.30 -3.66 -15.85
C VAL A 39 -16.39 -2.61 -15.57
N MET A 40 -16.24 -1.81 -14.52
CA MET A 40 -17.26 -0.85 -14.09
C MET A 40 -17.00 0.58 -14.58
N ASP A 41 -15.86 0.85 -15.21
CA ASP A 41 -15.41 2.18 -15.65
C ASP A 41 -15.51 3.22 -14.50
N ILE A 42 -14.98 2.84 -13.32
CA ILE A 42 -14.98 3.68 -12.12
C ILE A 42 -13.57 3.84 -11.53
N ASP A 43 -13.24 5.06 -11.12
CA ASP A 43 -12.00 5.37 -10.39
C ASP A 43 -12.14 5.06 -8.89
N ALA A 44 -12.40 3.79 -8.56
CA ALA A 44 -12.60 3.34 -7.19
C ALA A 44 -11.72 2.13 -6.84
N LEU A 45 -11.19 2.13 -5.63
CA LEU A 45 -10.27 1.11 -5.12
C LEU A 45 -11.03 0.03 -4.35
N SER A 46 -10.99 -1.23 -4.80
CA SER A 46 -11.56 -2.33 -4.02
C SER A 46 -10.72 -2.66 -2.77
N PHE A 47 -11.36 -3.34 -1.81
CA PHE A 47 -10.65 -3.80 -0.62
C PHE A 47 -9.47 -4.72 -0.96
N SER A 48 -9.56 -5.55 -2.00
CA SER A 48 -8.49 -6.46 -2.39
C SER A 48 -7.21 -5.71 -2.76
N GLN A 49 -7.33 -4.63 -3.54
CA GLN A 49 -6.19 -3.80 -3.93
C GLN A 49 -5.71 -2.91 -2.78
N LEU A 50 -6.64 -2.34 -2.01
CA LEU A 50 -6.30 -1.60 -0.79
C LEU A 50 -5.50 -2.46 0.20
N ASN A 51 -5.94 -3.69 0.47
CA ASN A 51 -5.25 -4.63 1.35
C ASN A 51 -3.84 -4.95 0.82
N ARG A 52 -3.69 -5.16 -0.49
CA ARG A 52 -2.36 -5.35 -1.12
C ARG A 52 -1.46 -4.13 -0.87
N TRP A 53 -1.98 -2.91 -1.01
CA TRP A 53 -1.21 -1.70 -0.73
C TRP A 53 -0.83 -1.56 0.75
N LEU A 54 -1.76 -1.81 1.67
CA LEU A 54 -1.52 -1.77 3.12
C LEU A 54 -0.47 -2.79 3.57
N VAL A 55 -0.48 -4.00 2.98
CA VAL A 55 0.55 -5.03 3.22
C VAL A 55 1.90 -4.59 2.65
N SER A 56 1.93 -4.03 1.42
CA SER A 56 3.16 -3.52 0.79
C SER A 56 3.79 -2.37 1.59
N ALA A 57 2.97 -1.49 2.14
CA ALA A 57 3.37 -0.39 3.01
C ALA A 57 3.75 -0.82 4.43
N GLN A 58 3.63 -2.11 4.75
CA GLN A 58 3.86 -2.66 6.10
C GLN A 58 2.99 -1.97 7.17
N ILE A 59 1.80 -1.53 6.79
CA ILE A 59 0.79 -1.02 7.73
C ILE A 59 0.11 -2.22 8.41
N ILE A 60 -0.24 -3.24 7.62
CA ILE A 60 -0.69 -4.54 8.15
C ILE A 60 0.56 -5.28 8.61
N ASP A 61 0.76 -5.32 9.93
CA ASP A 61 1.90 -5.94 10.59
C ASP A 61 1.51 -7.23 11.36
N MET A 62 0.23 -7.64 11.27
CA MET A 62 -0.37 -8.79 11.96
C MET A 62 -0.27 -8.72 13.50
N SER A 63 0.13 -7.59 14.06
CA SER A 63 0.26 -7.40 15.51
C SER A 63 -0.56 -6.22 16.01
N ARG A 64 -0.41 -5.04 15.40
CA ARG A 64 -1.16 -3.81 15.71
C ARG A 64 -2.34 -3.63 14.77
N VAL A 65 -2.12 -3.91 13.48
CA VAL A 65 -3.15 -3.83 12.44
C VAL A 65 -3.22 -5.15 11.71
N THR A 66 -4.42 -5.74 11.68
CA THR A 66 -4.71 -6.95 10.91
C THR A 66 -5.52 -6.63 9.66
N THR A 67 -5.54 -7.54 8.69
CA THR A 67 -6.46 -7.45 7.55
C THR A 67 -7.92 -7.37 7.99
N THR A 68 -8.30 -8.04 9.08
CA THR A 68 -9.66 -7.97 9.63
C THR A 68 -10.01 -6.55 10.10
N ASP A 69 -9.09 -5.88 10.80
CA ASP A 69 -9.30 -4.51 11.25
C ASP A 69 -9.48 -3.55 10.08
N ALA A 70 -8.59 -3.66 9.08
CA ALA A 70 -8.71 -2.89 7.85
C ALA A 70 -10.03 -3.19 7.11
N PHE A 71 -10.45 -4.46 7.06
CA PHE A 71 -11.71 -4.84 6.44
C PHE A 71 -12.91 -4.25 7.19
N LEU A 72 -12.90 -4.26 8.52
CA LEU A 72 -13.98 -3.68 9.32
C LEU A 72 -14.10 -2.17 9.11
N CYS A 73 -12.98 -1.44 9.03
CA CYS A 73 -12.99 -0.01 8.66
C CYS A 73 -13.54 0.20 7.24
N PHE A 74 -13.08 -0.59 6.27
CA PHE A 74 -13.57 -0.50 4.88
C PHE A 74 -15.07 -0.85 4.76
N PHE A 75 -15.55 -1.79 5.56
CA PHE A 75 -16.94 -2.24 5.53
C PHE A 75 -17.93 -1.16 5.97
N GLN A 76 -17.49 -0.15 6.72
CA GLN A 76 -18.33 0.98 7.14
C GLN A 76 -18.88 1.78 5.95
N PHE A 77 -18.13 1.86 4.86
CA PHE A 77 -18.55 2.51 3.63
C PHE A 77 -19.68 1.76 2.90
N ARG A 78 -19.87 0.45 3.20
CA ARG A 78 -20.86 -0.44 2.56
C ARG A 78 -20.77 -0.46 1.03
N LYS A 79 -19.58 -0.21 0.49
CA LYS A 79 -19.27 -0.20 -0.95
C LYS A 79 -18.36 -1.36 -1.31
N ARG A 80 -18.38 -1.75 -2.59
CA ARG A 80 -17.44 -2.73 -3.15
C ARG A 80 -16.04 -2.15 -3.40
N ALA A 81 -16.00 -0.86 -3.74
CA ALA A 81 -14.81 -0.07 -3.97
C ALA A 81 -15.07 1.36 -3.48
N ILE A 82 -14.02 2.07 -3.05
CA ILE A 82 -14.11 3.42 -2.49
C ILE A 82 -13.32 4.41 -3.34
N GLU A 83 -13.80 5.64 -3.42
CA GLU A 83 -13.12 6.73 -4.13
C GLU A 83 -11.95 7.30 -3.31
N PHE A 84 -11.16 8.20 -3.90
CA PHE A 84 -9.97 8.74 -3.24
C PHE A 84 -10.29 9.48 -1.93
N ASP A 85 -11.37 10.27 -1.89
CA ASP A 85 -11.75 11.02 -0.69
C ASP A 85 -12.21 10.08 0.44
N GLU A 86 -12.94 9.02 0.08
CA GLU A 86 -13.34 7.95 1.01
C GLU A 86 -12.13 7.15 1.51
N PHE A 87 -11.14 6.92 0.66
CA PHE A 87 -9.88 6.33 1.06
C PHE A 87 -9.13 7.19 2.08
N LEU A 88 -9.14 8.51 1.95
CA LEU A 88 -8.55 9.40 2.95
C LEU A 88 -9.26 9.29 4.30
N LEU A 89 -10.60 9.23 4.30
CA LEU A 89 -11.40 9.00 5.50
C LEU A 89 -11.08 7.63 6.12
N PHE A 90 -10.98 6.58 5.30
CA PHE A 90 -10.59 5.25 5.75
C PHE A 90 -9.24 5.25 6.49
N LEU A 91 -8.24 6.01 5.99
CA LEU A 91 -6.95 6.11 6.66
C LEU A 91 -7.04 6.83 8.02
N GLU A 92 -7.93 7.81 8.13
CA GLU A 92 -8.18 8.54 9.37
C GLU A 92 -8.87 7.62 10.39
N ASP A 93 -9.93 6.92 9.99
CA ASP A 93 -10.66 5.98 10.84
C ASP A 93 -9.79 4.82 11.32
N LEU A 94 -8.99 4.22 10.42
CA LEU A 94 -8.08 3.13 10.77
C LEU A 94 -6.99 3.62 11.73
N ALA A 95 -6.48 4.83 11.52
CA ALA A 95 -5.48 5.41 12.40
C ALA A 95 -6.05 5.73 13.78
N GLU A 96 -7.27 6.28 13.87
CA GLU A 96 -7.94 6.53 15.13
C GLU A 96 -8.22 5.23 15.89
N THR A 97 -8.81 4.24 15.20
CA THR A 97 -9.16 2.93 15.76
C THR A 97 -7.94 2.19 16.33
N LYS A 98 -6.78 2.34 15.69
CA LYS A 98 -5.53 1.66 16.08
C LYS A 98 -4.52 2.55 16.78
N ASN A 99 -4.91 3.79 17.10
CA ASN A 99 -4.06 4.80 17.72
C ASN A 99 -2.70 4.96 16.99
N LEU A 100 -2.77 5.10 15.67
CA LEU A 100 -1.65 5.29 14.76
C LEU A 100 -1.59 6.74 14.28
N SER A 101 -0.43 7.13 13.75
CA SER A 101 -0.30 8.43 13.09
C SER A 101 -0.72 8.32 11.62
N VAL A 102 -1.80 9.01 11.26
CA VAL A 102 -2.24 9.17 9.85
C VAL A 102 -1.09 9.65 8.97
N LYS A 103 -0.29 10.61 9.46
CA LYS A 103 0.87 11.14 8.73
C LYS A 103 1.92 10.07 8.46
N ALA A 104 2.19 9.19 9.42
CA ALA A 104 3.12 8.08 9.25
C ALA A 104 2.59 7.05 8.26
N MET A 105 1.30 6.69 8.36
CA MET A 105 0.65 5.76 7.42
C MET A 105 0.69 6.31 5.99
N LYS A 106 0.29 7.57 5.79
CA LYS A 106 0.38 8.27 4.51
C LYS A 106 1.81 8.25 3.97
N TYR A 107 2.83 8.44 4.82
CA TYR A 107 4.23 8.37 4.39
C TYR A 107 4.66 6.95 3.98
N GLN A 108 4.24 5.92 4.71
CA GLN A 108 4.53 4.52 4.35
C GLN A 108 3.90 4.16 3.00
N LEU A 109 2.64 4.55 2.78
CA LEU A 109 1.91 4.33 1.53
C LEU A 109 2.57 5.02 0.32
N GLN A 110 3.15 6.20 0.51
CA GLN A 110 3.86 6.94 -0.55
C GLN A 110 5.26 6.40 -0.83
N THR A 111 5.84 5.62 0.09
CA THR A 111 7.24 5.15 0.00
C THR A 111 7.39 3.65 -0.17
N CYS A 112 6.29 2.89 -0.19
CA CYS A 112 6.29 1.44 -0.42
C CYS A 112 6.62 1.06 -1.88
N GLY A 113 6.60 2.03 -2.79
CA GLY A 113 6.87 1.86 -4.21
C GLY A 113 5.59 1.58 -4.99
N LYS A 114 5.46 2.23 -6.15
CA LYS A 114 4.32 2.04 -7.08
C LYS A 114 4.30 0.60 -7.58
N PRO A 115 3.13 -0.06 -7.63
CA PRO A 115 3.04 -1.33 -8.35
C PRO A 115 3.41 -1.11 -9.83
N PRO A 116 4.08 -2.08 -10.48
CA PRO A 116 4.31 -2.00 -11.93
C PRO A 116 2.96 -1.95 -12.65
N PRO A 117 2.81 -1.27 -13.80
CA PRO A 117 1.55 -1.34 -14.55
C PRO A 117 1.25 -2.78 -15.02
N PRO A 118 -0.03 -3.14 -15.24
CA PRO A 118 -0.43 -4.38 -15.89
C PRO A 118 0.25 -4.55 -17.26
N PRO A 119 0.57 -5.79 -17.67
CA PRO A 119 1.31 -6.05 -18.91
C PRO A 119 0.53 -5.63 -20.17
N ASP A 120 -0.80 -5.60 -20.10
CA ASP A 120 -1.69 -5.29 -21.24
C ASP A 120 -2.02 -3.79 -21.35
N LEU A 121 -1.52 -2.97 -20.43
CA LEU A 121 -1.51 -1.52 -20.60
C LEU A 121 -0.34 -1.19 -21.52
N ASP A 122 -0.64 -1.22 -22.82
CA ASP A 122 0.27 -0.86 -23.90
C ASP A 122 1.01 0.42 -23.51
N SER A 123 2.26 0.23 -23.11
CA SER A 123 3.24 1.31 -23.05
C SER A 123 3.61 1.55 -24.52
N ASP A 124 2.71 2.22 -25.25
CA ASP A 124 2.97 2.72 -26.59
C ASP A 124 4.15 3.72 -26.48
N GLU A 125 5.35 3.20 -26.70
CA GLU A 125 6.52 3.97 -27.12
C GLU A 125 7.15 3.30 -28.34
#